data_AF-A0A1G0AHR8-F1
#
_entry.id   AF-A0A1G0AHR8-F1
#
_cell.length_a   1.000
_cell.length_b   1.000
_cell.length_c   1.000
_cell.angle_alpha   90.00
_cell.angle_beta   90.00
_cell.angle_gamma   90.00
#
_symmetry.space_group_name_H-M   'P 1'
#
loop_
_entity.id
_entity.type
_entity.pdbx_description
1 polymer ?
#
loop_
_entity_poly.entity_id
_entity_poly.type
_entity_poly.pdbx_seq_one_letter_code
_entity_poly.pdbx_strand_id
1 'polypeptide(L)'
;MPTYQVPMVLGGFLAAVIGLLTYVFDIVEANAIVAVTSAVAYLVIFGVLGLIGYGVSKENAQNGALVAAIAGLALVAFVGETVGMLTGLLLLGGAVWTLASTR
;
A
#
# COMPACT_ATOMS: atom_id res chain seq x y z
N MET A 1 11.85 13.17 -5.90
CA MET A 1 11.53 11.74 -6.14
C MET A 1 11.62 11.50 -7.63
N PRO A 2 12.20 10.37 -8.08
CA PRO A 2 12.06 9.93 -9.45
C PRO A 2 10.59 9.61 -9.77
N THR A 3 10.12 10.00 -10.94
CA THR A 3 8.70 9.88 -11.34
C THR A 3 8.20 8.43 -11.30
N TYR A 4 9.07 7.47 -11.58
CA TYR A 4 8.73 6.03 -11.56
C TYR A 4 8.40 5.49 -10.16
N GLN A 5 8.75 6.20 -9.09
CA GLN A 5 8.43 5.82 -7.71
C GLN A 5 7.12 6.43 -7.20
N VAL A 6 6.55 7.40 -7.92
CA VAL A 6 5.31 8.09 -7.54
C VAL A 6 4.13 7.11 -7.34
N PRO A 7 3.92 6.10 -8.22
CA PRO A 7 2.85 5.13 -8.00
C PRO A 7 3.03 4.29 -6.73
N MET A 8 4.28 3.97 -6.34
CA MET A 8 4.53 3.22 -5.09
C MET A 8 4.10 4.04 -3.88
N VAL A 9 4.49 5.32 -3.86
CA VAL A 9 4.16 6.22 -2.75
C VAL A 9 2.66 6.46 -2.67
N LEU A 10 2.01 6.72 -3.81
CA LEU A 10 0.56 6.91 -3.89
C LEU A 10 -0.20 5.67 -3.43
N GLY A 11 0.16 4.49 -3.95
CA GLY A 11 -0.50 3.24 -3.59
C GLY A 11 -0.38 2.94 -2.10
N GLY A 12 0.83 3.03 -1.54
CA GLY A 12 1.07 2.80 -0.12
C GLY A 12 0.37 3.81 0.79
N PHE A 13 0.44 5.10 0.43
CA PHE A 13 -0.18 6.18 1.20
C PHE A 13 -1.71 6.07 1.19
N LEU A 14 -2.32 5.87 0.01
CA LEU A 14 -3.77 5.74 -0.11
C LEU A 14 -4.28 4.51 0.64
N ALA A 15 -3.60 3.37 0.55
CA ALA A 15 -3.98 2.17 1.29
C ALA A 15 -3.99 2.43 2.80
N ALA A 16 -2.91 3.02 3.33
CA ALA A 16 -2.79 3.30 4.76
C ALA A 16 -3.83 4.33 5.26
N VAL A 17 -4.00 5.43 4.54
CA VAL A 17 -4.93 6.50 4.93
C VAL A 17 -6.37 6.03 4.82
N ILE A 18 -6.75 5.35 3.73
CA ILE A 18 -8.12 4.86 3.57
C ILE A 18 -8.42 3.82 4.65
N GLY A 19 -7.51 2.87 4.93
CA GLY A 19 -7.71 1.93 6.04
C GLY A 19 -7.92 2.63 7.38
N LEU A 20 -7.10 3.63 7.72
CA LEU A 20 -7.25 4.42 8.94
C LEU A 20 -8.60 5.17 8.99
N LEU A 21 -8.98 5.82 7.90
CA LEU A 21 -10.22 6.59 7.84
C LEU A 21 -11.45 5.69 7.93
N THR A 22 -11.45 4.54 7.24
CA THR A 22 -12.53 3.56 7.34
C THR A 22 -12.73 3.13 8.80
N TYR A 23 -11.65 2.82 9.53
CA TYR A 23 -11.78 2.46 10.94
C TYR A 23 -12.32 3.58 11.82
N VAL A 24 -11.88 4.82 11.58
CA VAL A 24 -12.39 5.99 12.32
C VAL A 24 -13.88 6.19 12.07
N PHE A 25 -14.35 6.01 10.83
CA PHE A 25 -15.77 6.10 10.52
C PHE A 25 -16.57 4.97 11.16
N ASP A 26 -16.07 3.74 11.19
CA ASP A 26 -16.72 2.62 11.88
C ASP A 26 -16.91 2.91 13.39
N ILE A 27 -15.92 3.51 14.04
CA ILE A 27 -16.01 3.94 15.45
C ILE A 27 -17.09 5.01 15.64
N VAL A 28 -17.12 6.02 14.75
CA VAL A 28 -18.08 7.12 14.83
C VAL A 28 -19.50 6.62 14.61
N GLU A 29 -19.70 5.73 13.63
CA GLU A 29 -21.01 5.15 13.30
C GLU A 29 -21.53 4.26 14.43
N ALA A 30 -20.65 3.42 15.02
CA ALA A 30 -21.02 2.55 16.13
C ALA A 30 -21.12 3.29 17.49
N ASN A 31 -20.64 4.53 17.57
CA ASN A 31 -20.47 5.30 18.81
C ASN A 31 -19.73 4.52 19.92
N ALA A 32 -18.81 3.65 19.53
CA ALA A 32 -18.05 2.77 20.42
C ALA A 32 -16.78 2.28 19.70
N ILE A 33 -15.80 1.79 20.46
CA ILE A 33 -14.62 1.14 19.87
C ILE A 33 -15.05 -0.20 19.26
N VAL A 34 -14.87 -0.34 17.96
CA VAL A 34 -15.19 -1.56 17.20
C VAL A 34 -13.92 -2.36 16.95
N ALA A 35 -14.05 -3.68 16.84
CA ALA A 35 -12.96 -4.53 16.39
C ALA A 35 -12.55 -4.18 14.95
N VAL A 36 -11.24 -4.06 14.72
CA VAL A 36 -10.70 -3.80 13.38
C VAL A 36 -10.94 -5.02 12.49
N THR A 37 -11.56 -4.81 11.32
CA THR A 37 -11.73 -5.88 10.34
C THR A 37 -10.39 -6.25 9.71
N SER A 38 -10.26 -7.50 9.23
CA SER A 38 -9.03 -7.95 8.57
C SER A 38 -8.70 -7.11 7.34
N ALA A 39 -9.69 -6.71 6.54
CA ALA A 39 -9.51 -5.87 5.36
C ALA A 39 -8.88 -4.51 5.72
N VAL A 40 -9.41 -3.85 6.77
CA VAL A 40 -8.88 -2.58 7.26
C VAL A 40 -7.46 -2.74 7.80
N ALA A 41 -7.20 -3.79 8.58
CA ALA A 41 -5.87 -4.07 9.10
C ALA A 41 -4.85 -4.30 7.96
N TYR A 42 -5.22 -5.08 6.95
CA TYR A 42 -4.37 -5.37 5.80
C TYR A 42 -4.10 -4.14 4.92
N LEU A 43 -5.10 -3.27 4.72
CA LEU A 43 -4.90 -1.99 4.04
C LEU A 43 -3.80 -1.16 4.70
N VAL A 44 -3.84 -1.05 6.03
CA VAL A 44 -2.84 -0.29 6.78
C VAL A 44 -1.48 -0.97 6.74
N ILE A 45 -1.41 -2.26 7.08
CA ILE A 45 -0.15 -3.01 7.16
C ILE A 45 0.57 -3.01 5.81
N PHE A 46 -0.12 -3.40 4.73
CA PHE A 46 0.51 -3.48 3.42
C PHE A 46 0.70 -2.09 2.78
N GLY A 47 -0.14 -1.11 3.09
CA GLY A 47 0.10 0.29 2.73
C GLY A 47 1.43 0.82 3.31
N VAL A 48 1.65 0.58 4.61
CA VAL A 48 2.90 0.93 5.29
C VAL A 48 4.09 0.17 4.73
N LEU A 49 3.96 -1.14 4.47
CA LEU A 49 5.02 -1.93 3.82
C LEU A 49 5.36 -1.39 2.42
N GLY A 50 4.37 -0.93 1.66
CA GLY A 50 4.61 -0.26 0.38
C GLY A 50 5.43 1.03 0.52
N LEU A 51 5.14 1.84 1.54
CA LEU A 51 5.93 3.04 1.87
C LEU A 51 7.34 2.71 2.37
N ILE A 52 7.50 1.62 3.12
CA ILE A 52 8.82 1.08 3.50
C ILE A 52 9.59 0.66 2.25
N GLY A 53 8.94 -0.04 1.30
CA GLY A 53 9.53 -0.39 0.01
C GLY A 53 10.06 0.84 -0.73
N TYR A 54 9.27 1.92 -0.79
CA TYR A 54 9.74 3.20 -1.32
C TYR A 54 10.95 3.76 -0.54
N GLY A 55 10.94 3.70 0.79
CA GLY A 55 12.07 4.12 1.62
C GLY A 55 13.34 3.35 1.30
N VAL A 56 13.24 2.03 1.20
CA VAL A 56 14.35 1.13 0.84
C VAL A 56 14.83 1.38 -0.60
N SER A 57 13.94 1.74 -1.52
CA SER A 57 14.30 2.05 -2.92
C SER A 57 15.26 3.23 -3.07
N LYS A 58 15.45 4.06 -2.04
CA LYS A 58 16.44 5.15 -2.05
C LYS A 58 17.87 4.65 -1.93
N GLU A 59 18.06 3.56 -1.18
CA GLU A 59 19.36 2.93 -0.96
C GLU A 59 19.59 1.78 -1.96
N ASN A 60 18.54 1.03 -2.25
CA ASN A 60 18.57 -0.08 -3.19
C ASN A 60 17.24 -0.23 -3.91
N ALA A 61 17.20 0.21 -5.18
CA ALA A 61 16.00 0.22 -6.00
C ALA A 61 15.37 -1.17 -6.18
N GLN A 62 16.19 -2.22 -6.34
CA GLN A 62 15.71 -3.58 -6.54
C GLN A 62 15.04 -4.13 -5.27
N ASN A 63 15.69 -3.99 -4.11
CA ASN A 63 15.13 -4.45 -2.84
C ASN A 63 13.85 -3.69 -2.50
N GLY A 64 13.84 -2.37 -2.67
CA GLY A 64 12.65 -1.57 -2.39
C GLY A 64 11.48 -1.88 -3.32
N ALA A 65 11.75 -2.10 -4.61
CA ALA A 65 10.74 -2.54 -5.56
C ALA A 65 10.19 -3.92 -5.22
N LEU A 66 11.02 -4.83 -4.71
CA LEU A 66 10.58 -6.17 -4.32
C LEU A 66 9.66 -6.13 -3.09
N VAL A 67 10.00 -5.30 -2.09
CA VAL A 67 9.12 -5.06 -0.93
C VAL A 67 7.79 -4.43 -1.37
N ALA A 68 7.83 -3.41 -2.24
CA ALA A 68 6.63 -2.77 -2.76
C ALA A 68 5.77 -3.73 -3.59
N ALA A 69 6.38 -4.62 -4.38
CA ALA A 69 5.67 -5.65 -5.14
C ALA A 69 4.99 -6.68 -4.22
N ILE A 70 5.65 -7.14 -3.17
CA ILE A 70 5.04 -8.06 -2.19
C ILE A 70 3.84 -7.38 -1.51
N ALA A 71 4.00 -6.13 -1.06
CA ALA A 71 2.91 -5.37 -0.47
C ALA A 71 1.75 -5.17 -1.45
N GLY A 72 2.04 -4.84 -2.70
CA GLY A 72 1.03 -4.67 -3.75
C GLY A 72 0.27 -5.96 -4.06
N LEU A 73 0.98 -7.09 -4.21
CA LEU A 73 0.35 -8.41 -4.39
C LEU A 73 -0.52 -8.79 -3.19
N ALA A 74 -0.06 -8.52 -1.97
CA ALA A 74 -0.82 -8.82 -0.77
C ALA A 74 -2.11 -7.99 -0.68
N LEU A 75 -2.07 -6.71 -1.05
CA LEU A 75 -3.29 -5.90 -1.14
C LEU A 75 -4.28 -6.45 -2.17
N VAL A 76 -3.80 -6.81 -3.37
CA VAL A 76 -4.67 -7.40 -4.41
C VAL A 76 -5.27 -8.73 -3.96
N ALA A 77 -4.50 -9.55 -3.24
CA ALA A 77 -4.93 -10.90 -2.85
C ALA A 77 -5.83 -10.92 -1.60
N PHE A 78 -5.54 -10.08 -0.60
CA PHE A 78 -6.18 -10.16 0.72
C PHE A 78 -7.19 -9.05 0.98
N VAL A 79 -7.12 -7.93 0.25
CA VAL A 79 -8.07 -6.83 0.34
C VAL A 79 -8.94 -6.87 -0.92
N GLY A 80 -9.92 -7.77 -0.92
CA GLY A 80 -10.79 -8.07 -2.06
C GLY A 80 -11.75 -6.95 -2.49
N GLU A 81 -11.63 -5.77 -1.89
CA GLU A 81 -12.38 -4.59 -2.25
C GLU A 81 -11.66 -3.75 -3.31
N THR A 82 -12.41 -2.89 -4.00
CA THR A 82 -11.88 -2.02 -5.05
C THR A 82 -10.69 -1.17 -4.58
N VAL A 83 -10.70 -0.70 -3.33
CA VAL A 83 -9.60 0.08 -2.75
C VAL A 83 -8.31 -0.74 -2.68
N GLY A 84 -8.39 -1.97 -2.15
CA GLY A 84 -7.25 -2.88 -2.05
C GLY A 84 -6.66 -3.23 -3.41
N MET A 85 -7.52 -3.53 -4.38
CA MET A 85 -7.11 -3.78 -5.75
C MET A 85 -6.40 -2.58 -6.37
N LEU A 86 -6.99 -1.38 -6.31
CA LEU A 86 -6.42 -0.19 -6.96
C LEU A 86 -5.10 0.23 -6.32
N THR A 87 -5.04 0.26 -4.99
CA THR A 87 -3.82 0.63 -4.26
C THR A 87 -2.72 -0.41 -4.44
N GLY A 88 -3.08 -1.70 -4.47
CA GLY A 88 -2.15 -2.79 -4.78
C GLY A 88 -1.60 -2.73 -6.21
N LEU A 89 -2.43 -2.44 -7.21
CA LEU A 89 -2.00 -2.25 -8.59
C LEU A 89 -1.09 -1.02 -8.77
N LEU A 90 -1.34 0.07 -8.02
CA LEU A 90 -0.44 1.23 -8.00
C LEU A 90 0.94 0.87 -7.45
N LEU A 91 1.00 0.12 -6.35
CA LEU A 91 2.25 -0.39 -5.78
C LEU A 91 2.98 -1.29 -6.78
N LEU A 92 2.28 -2.21 -7.44
CA LEU A 92 2.85 -3.10 -8.45
C LEU A 92 3.37 -2.33 -9.66
N GLY A 93 2.58 -1.40 -10.19
CA GLY A 93 2.99 -0.55 -11.31
C GLY A 93 4.25 0.25 -10.99
N GLY A 94 4.31 0.83 -9.79
CA GLY A 94 5.50 1.57 -9.33
C GLY A 94 6.72 0.67 -9.10
N ALA A 95 6.53 -0.54 -8.57
CA ALA A 95 7.60 -1.51 -8.39
C ALA A 95 8.18 -1.98 -9.74
N VAL A 96 7.32 -2.34 -10.69
CA VAL A 96 7.73 -2.77 -12.04
C VAL A 96 8.46 -1.65 -12.76
N TRP A 97 7.92 -0.42 -12.71
CA TRP A 97 8.57 0.73 -13.34
C TRP A 97 9.93 1.05 -12.70
N THR A 98 10.03 0.94 -11.38
CA THR A 98 11.31 1.07 -10.67
C THR A 98 12.32 0.05 -11.18
N LEU A 99 11.95 -1.23 -11.23
CA LEU A 99 12.84 -2.28 -11.73
C LEU A 99 13.24 -2.07 -13.20
N ALA A 100 12.32 -1.61 -14.05
CA ALA A 100 12.60 -1.35 -15.46
C ALA A 100 13.51 -0.13 -15.68
N SER A 101 13.48 0.86 -14.78
CA SER A 101 14.26 2.09 -14.87
C SER A 101 15.63 2.02 -14.19
N THR A 102 15.90 0.95 -13.43
CA THR A 102 17.20 0.70 -12.78
C THR A 102 17.97 -0.47 -13.38
N ARG A 103 17.59 -0.92 -14.57
CA ARG A 103 18.40 -1.81 -15.43
C ARG A 103 19.31 -0.98 -16.31
#